data_AF-A0A6P0RZK3-F1
#
_entry.id   AF-A0A6P0RZK3-F1
#
_cell.length_a   1.000
_cell.length_b   1.000
_cell.length_c   1.000
_cell.angle_alpha   90.00
_cell.angle_beta   90.00
_cell.angle_gamma   90.00
#
_symmetry.space_group_name_H-M   'P 1'
#
loop_
_entity.id
_entity.type
_entity.pdbx_description
1 polymer ?
#
loop_
_entity_poly.entity_id
_entity_poly.type
_entity_poly.pdbx_seq_one_letter_code
_entity_poly.pdbx_strand_id
1 'polypeptide(L)'
;MSIQQVLDSIPTDAREPLVKEFLFPQFFQALGFVEGEYYPEYPTGQGGDKVDYGVRKNLDDNDIFIATRNNPFLLLELKGKDINLEEGSKTYLSTKKQLIRYLLAPNCKTAQWGIMTNGNHVQLFRKHGKVIFPVTKCLELNDDSLELIRSKIHNTTRALTVAVYNNKGGVGKTTTTINLAAYLSLMDKKVLIIDFDHNQQDLTSSMGLKTIDKGIYKCLQDKHPDLKALISPFKLKIKFKSETRDFRFDVIPADTSLLDFGEERIRQYVRIRRLQQLLKPFCSEYDYILIDSSPNWRFFSRSALYAADVVLIPTKHNNVFSLENAATAIKTFIPEIQQERGDGSPVALPIFFNGEKITDSQKQSAQRAIQEIIDTTKKEDKFDLTPYFYPKYTSAKKDLHIFTLPSYANIAGATFDRIPAVYKDKTARNYYSALAKEYFLQ
;
A
#
# COMPACT_ATOMS: atom_id res chain seq x y z
N MET A 1 -32.13 10.54 14.53
CA MET A 1 -32.57 9.34 13.79
C MET A 1 -31.33 8.49 13.60
N SER A 2 -31.36 7.20 13.98
CA SER A 2 -30.20 6.32 13.71
C SER A 2 -30.03 6.14 12.20
N ILE A 3 -28.85 5.70 11.74
CA ILE A 3 -28.70 5.42 10.31
C ILE A 3 -29.67 4.32 9.90
N GLN A 4 -29.87 3.31 10.75
CA GLN A 4 -30.75 2.18 10.45
C GLN A 4 -32.18 2.62 10.11
N GLN A 5 -32.73 3.55 10.89
CA GLN A 5 -34.07 4.09 10.63
C GLN A 5 -34.16 4.80 9.27
N VAL A 6 -33.09 5.49 8.86
CA VAL A 6 -33.01 6.11 7.54
C VAL A 6 -32.94 5.04 6.45
N LEU A 7 -32.10 4.03 6.63
CA LEU A 7 -31.93 2.95 5.66
C LEU A 7 -33.23 2.17 5.44
N ASP A 8 -33.99 1.90 6.50
CA ASP A 8 -35.27 1.20 6.46
C ASP A 8 -36.36 2.02 5.73
N SER A 9 -36.22 3.36 5.71
CA SER A 9 -37.15 4.24 5.00
C SER A 9 -36.90 4.30 3.49
N ILE A 10 -35.72 3.86 3.02
CA ILE A 10 -35.34 3.90 1.61
C ILE A 10 -35.72 2.57 0.94
N PRO A 11 -36.59 2.56 -0.10
CA PRO A 11 -36.98 1.35 -0.83
C PRO A 11 -35.79 0.52 -1.29
N THR A 12 -35.94 -0.82 -1.30
CA THR A 12 -34.83 -1.73 -1.65
C THR A 12 -34.37 -1.60 -3.10
N ASP A 13 -35.23 -1.12 -4.00
CA ASP A 13 -34.97 -0.84 -5.42
C ASP A 13 -34.71 0.66 -5.69
N ALA A 14 -34.47 1.44 -4.64
CA ALA A 14 -34.24 2.88 -4.74
C ALA A 14 -33.03 3.19 -5.63
N ARG A 15 -33.27 4.01 -6.66
CA ARG A 15 -32.22 4.56 -7.52
C ARG A 15 -31.38 5.61 -6.79
N GLU A 16 -30.20 5.86 -7.32
CA GLU A 16 -29.17 6.75 -6.76
C GLU A 16 -29.69 8.13 -6.26
N PRO A 17 -30.56 8.87 -6.98
CA PRO A 17 -31.05 10.16 -6.50
C PRO A 17 -31.84 10.07 -5.19
N LEU A 18 -32.65 9.01 -5.04
CA LEU A 18 -33.45 8.77 -3.84
C LEU A 18 -32.55 8.37 -2.68
N VAL A 19 -31.57 7.48 -2.91
CA VAL A 19 -30.58 7.13 -1.88
C VAL A 19 -29.83 8.38 -1.42
N LYS A 20 -29.39 9.23 -2.36
CA LYS A 20 -28.68 10.48 -2.08
C LYS A 20 -29.47 11.44 -1.18
N GLU A 21 -30.76 11.64 -1.48
CA GLU A 21 -31.63 12.57 -0.77
C GLU A 21 -31.87 12.13 0.68
N PHE A 22 -32.18 10.85 0.89
CA PHE A 22 -32.56 10.34 2.21
C PHE A 22 -31.35 9.97 3.08
N LEU A 23 -30.26 9.45 2.49
CA LEU A 23 -29.12 8.91 3.26
C LEU A 23 -28.19 10.00 3.80
N PHE A 24 -27.83 10.98 2.97
CA PHE A 24 -26.62 11.77 3.23
C PHE A 24 -26.67 12.80 4.37
N PRO A 25 -27.80 13.43 4.71
CA PRO A 25 -27.85 14.29 5.89
C PRO A 25 -27.39 13.56 7.15
N GLN A 26 -27.88 12.34 7.37
CA GLN A 26 -27.55 11.52 8.54
C GLN A 26 -26.22 10.78 8.37
N PHE A 27 -25.86 10.37 7.16
CA PHE A 27 -24.58 9.69 6.89
C PHE A 27 -23.37 10.60 7.21
N PHE A 28 -23.38 11.85 6.74
CA PHE A 28 -22.30 12.78 7.04
C PHE A 28 -22.25 13.16 8.52
N GLN A 29 -23.41 13.36 9.15
CA GLN A 29 -23.49 13.58 10.59
C GLN A 29 -22.92 12.40 11.38
N ALA A 30 -23.22 11.16 11.00
CA ALA A 30 -22.69 9.95 11.63
C ALA A 30 -21.16 9.84 11.46
N LEU A 31 -20.63 10.24 10.31
CA LEU A 31 -19.18 10.37 10.10
C LEU A 31 -18.55 11.58 10.80
N GLY A 32 -19.37 12.41 11.45
CA GLY A 32 -18.93 13.56 12.22
C GLY A 32 -18.75 14.84 11.41
N PHE A 33 -19.23 14.94 10.17
CA PHE A 33 -19.23 16.15 9.36
C PHE A 33 -20.51 16.97 9.54
N VAL A 34 -20.41 18.30 9.41
CA VAL A 34 -21.55 19.23 9.51
C VAL A 34 -21.86 19.89 8.18
N GLU A 35 -22.98 20.61 8.12
CA GLU A 35 -23.34 21.40 6.95
C GLU A 35 -22.20 22.37 6.57
N GLY A 36 -21.91 22.48 5.28
CA GLY A 36 -20.78 23.26 4.77
C GLY A 36 -19.45 22.50 4.65
N GLU A 37 -19.35 21.29 5.21
CA GLU A 37 -18.14 20.44 5.14
C GLU A 37 -18.15 19.39 4.02
N TYR A 38 -19.20 19.38 3.20
CA TYR A 38 -19.34 18.51 2.03
C TYR A 38 -19.91 19.28 0.84
N TYR A 39 -19.52 18.87 -0.36
CA TYR A 39 -19.93 19.51 -1.61
C TYR A 39 -20.36 18.44 -2.63
N PRO A 40 -21.60 18.49 -3.16
CA PRO A 40 -22.10 17.53 -4.13
C PRO A 40 -21.48 17.74 -5.51
N GLU A 41 -21.40 16.69 -6.31
CA GLU A 41 -20.82 16.73 -7.66
C GLU A 41 -19.43 17.40 -7.69
N TYR A 42 -18.54 16.97 -6.81
CA TYR A 42 -17.25 17.61 -6.62
C TYR A 42 -16.36 17.45 -7.88
N PRO A 43 -15.88 18.56 -8.47
CA PRO A 43 -15.10 18.53 -9.70
C PRO A 43 -13.68 18.00 -9.46
N THR A 44 -13.37 16.85 -10.05
CA THR A 44 -12.09 16.16 -9.84
C THR A 44 -10.91 16.82 -10.57
N GLY A 45 -11.21 17.71 -11.54
CA GLY A 45 -10.21 18.38 -12.37
C GLY A 45 -9.76 17.56 -13.59
N GLN A 46 -10.45 16.46 -13.90
CA GLN A 46 -10.12 15.59 -15.03
C GLN A 46 -11.30 15.48 -16.01
N GLY A 47 -11.24 16.15 -17.16
CA GLY A 47 -12.16 15.90 -18.29
C GLY A 47 -13.66 16.04 -17.98
N GLY A 48 -14.05 16.89 -17.03
CA GLY A 48 -15.44 17.05 -16.59
C GLY A 48 -15.91 16.02 -15.56
N ASP A 49 -15.07 15.05 -15.16
CA ASP A 49 -15.40 14.06 -14.16
C ASP A 49 -15.72 14.71 -12.81
N LYS A 50 -16.86 14.31 -12.24
CA LYS A 50 -17.31 14.71 -10.91
C LYS A 50 -17.54 13.46 -10.05
N VAL A 51 -17.10 13.52 -8.80
CA VAL A 51 -17.42 12.50 -7.78
C VAL A 51 -18.65 12.96 -7.00
N ASP A 52 -19.46 12.04 -6.49
CA ASP A 52 -20.75 12.41 -5.87
C ASP A 52 -20.58 13.43 -4.74
N TYR A 53 -19.57 13.24 -3.89
CA TYR A 53 -19.20 14.22 -2.88
C TYR A 53 -17.69 14.34 -2.69
N GLY A 54 -17.24 15.58 -2.54
CA GLY A 54 -16.01 15.93 -1.85
C GLY A 54 -16.36 16.33 -0.42
N VAL A 55 -15.49 16.02 0.54
CA VAL A 55 -15.72 16.27 1.97
C VAL A 55 -14.44 16.74 2.64
N ARG A 56 -14.51 17.80 3.44
CA ARG A 56 -13.41 18.31 4.29
C ARG A 56 -13.98 19.09 5.48
N LYS A 57 -13.37 18.92 6.64
CA LYS A 57 -13.57 19.79 7.80
C LYS A 57 -13.27 21.27 7.48
N ASN A 58 -14.07 22.18 8.03
CA ASN A 58 -13.73 23.60 7.98
C ASN A 58 -12.46 23.84 8.80
N LEU A 59 -11.52 24.64 8.28
CA LEU A 59 -10.26 24.90 8.99
C LEU A 59 -10.42 26.02 10.02
N ASP A 60 -11.15 27.06 9.63
CA ASP A 60 -11.54 28.21 10.44
C ASP A 60 -12.76 28.89 9.80
N ASP A 61 -13.24 29.98 10.40
CA ASP A 61 -14.42 30.72 9.94
C ASP A 61 -14.25 31.35 8.54
N ASN A 62 -13.02 31.48 8.04
CA ASN A 62 -12.70 32.03 6.72
C ASN A 62 -12.43 30.95 5.66
N ASP A 63 -12.21 29.69 6.06
CA ASP A 63 -12.03 28.55 5.15
C ASP A 63 -13.11 27.48 5.34
N ILE A 64 -14.29 27.81 4.82
CA ILE A 64 -15.45 26.93 4.73
C ILE A 64 -15.37 26.12 3.43
N PHE A 65 -15.38 24.79 3.54
CA PHE A 65 -15.12 23.90 2.40
C PHE A 65 -16.13 24.06 1.26
N ILE A 66 -17.42 24.23 1.54
CA ILE A 66 -18.45 24.41 0.49
C ILE A 66 -18.21 25.67 -0.37
N ALA A 67 -17.57 26.69 0.20
CA ALA A 67 -17.20 27.92 -0.48
C ALA A 67 -15.89 27.77 -1.26
N THR A 68 -14.84 27.23 -0.62
CA THR A 68 -13.50 27.15 -1.23
C THR A 68 -13.34 25.98 -2.18
N ARG A 69 -13.95 24.83 -1.87
CA ARG A 69 -13.97 23.58 -2.66
C ARG A 69 -12.58 23.07 -3.02
N ASN A 70 -11.58 23.44 -2.23
CA ASN A 70 -10.21 23.02 -2.42
C ASN A 70 -9.82 22.02 -1.34
N ASN A 71 -8.85 21.19 -1.69
CA ASN A 71 -8.18 20.25 -0.79
C ASN A 71 -9.14 19.26 -0.08
N PRO A 72 -9.93 18.46 -0.81
CA PRO A 72 -10.86 17.51 -0.19
C PRO A 72 -10.05 16.52 0.66
N PHE A 73 -10.63 16.10 1.78
CA PHE A 73 -10.05 15.11 2.68
C PHE A 73 -10.60 13.71 2.40
N LEU A 74 -11.88 13.62 2.05
CA LEU A 74 -12.60 12.39 1.74
C LEU A 74 -13.37 12.59 0.43
N LEU A 75 -13.39 11.56 -0.41
CA LEU A 75 -14.30 11.47 -1.55
C LEU A 75 -15.32 10.37 -1.31
N LEU A 76 -16.56 10.56 -1.75
CA LEU A 76 -17.61 9.55 -1.66
C LEU A 76 -18.21 9.28 -3.04
N GLU A 77 -18.26 8.02 -3.42
CA GLU A 77 -18.95 7.50 -4.61
C GLU A 77 -20.20 6.74 -4.18
N LEU A 78 -21.35 7.14 -4.71
CA LEU A 78 -22.66 6.57 -4.43
C LEU A 78 -23.14 5.72 -5.61
N LYS A 79 -23.93 4.69 -5.31
CA LYS A 79 -24.80 3.99 -6.27
C LYS A 79 -26.21 3.87 -5.69
N GLY A 80 -27.19 3.51 -6.52
CA GLY A 80 -28.53 3.14 -6.04
C GLY A 80 -28.55 1.78 -5.35
N LYS A 81 -29.53 1.55 -4.45
CA LYS A 81 -29.72 0.27 -3.76
C LYS A 81 -30.01 -0.89 -4.74
N ASP A 82 -30.51 -0.55 -5.92
CA ASP A 82 -30.72 -1.45 -7.06
C ASP A 82 -29.43 -1.97 -7.71
N ILE A 83 -28.27 -1.39 -7.37
CA ILE A 83 -26.95 -1.80 -7.88
C ILE A 83 -26.29 -2.78 -6.93
N ASN A 84 -25.87 -3.95 -7.44
CA ASN A 84 -25.09 -4.92 -6.66
C ASN A 84 -23.68 -4.35 -6.35
N LEU A 85 -23.39 -4.08 -5.07
CA LEU A 85 -22.05 -3.72 -4.57
C LEU A 85 -21.39 -4.81 -3.71
N GLU A 86 -21.87 -6.05 -3.78
CA GLU A 86 -21.19 -7.19 -3.17
C GLU A 86 -19.76 -7.31 -3.69
N GLU A 87 -18.84 -7.64 -2.79
CA GLU A 87 -17.41 -7.70 -3.07
C GLU A 87 -17.12 -8.69 -4.21
N GLY A 88 -16.44 -8.22 -5.25
CA GLY A 88 -16.11 -9.02 -6.43
C GLY A 88 -17.13 -8.96 -7.58
N SER A 89 -18.32 -8.39 -7.39
CA SER A 89 -19.27 -8.19 -8.48
C SER A 89 -18.71 -7.24 -9.58
N LYS A 90 -19.25 -7.31 -10.80
CA LYS A 90 -18.79 -6.47 -11.92
C LYS A 90 -18.92 -4.97 -11.60
N THR A 91 -20.04 -4.59 -11.00
CA THR A 91 -20.38 -3.24 -10.58
C THR A 91 -19.54 -2.77 -9.39
N TYR A 92 -19.22 -3.66 -8.44
CA TYR A 92 -18.23 -3.39 -7.41
C TYR A 92 -16.86 -3.05 -8.02
N LEU A 93 -16.36 -3.88 -8.94
CA LEU A 93 -15.06 -3.68 -9.58
C LEU A 93 -15.00 -2.39 -10.42
N SER A 94 -16.08 -2.05 -11.14
CA SER A 94 -16.14 -0.79 -11.91
C SER A 94 -16.19 0.43 -11.00
N THR A 95 -16.98 0.39 -9.93
CA THR A 95 -17.12 1.51 -8.98
C THR A 95 -15.83 1.73 -8.20
N LYS A 96 -15.16 0.66 -7.75
CA LYS A 96 -13.81 0.74 -7.16
C LYS A 96 -12.79 1.39 -8.12
N LYS A 97 -12.78 0.99 -9.39
CA LYS A 97 -11.89 1.60 -10.42
C LYS A 97 -12.20 3.09 -10.61
N GLN A 98 -13.47 3.47 -10.61
CA GLN A 98 -13.92 4.85 -10.73
C GLN A 98 -13.48 5.69 -9.52
N LEU A 99 -13.70 5.21 -8.29
CA LEU A 99 -13.24 5.86 -7.07
C LEU A 99 -11.72 6.04 -7.05
N ILE A 100 -10.95 5.01 -7.45
CA ILE A 100 -9.48 5.10 -7.56
C ILE A 100 -9.07 6.21 -8.54
N ARG A 101 -9.75 6.32 -9.69
CA ARG A 101 -9.49 7.38 -10.67
C ARG A 101 -9.71 8.76 -10.05
N TYR A 102 -10.81 8.96 -9.34
CA TYR A 102 -11.12 10.23 -8.69
C TYR A 102 -10.11 10.61 -7.60
N LEU A 103 -9.71 9.64 -6.77
CA LEU A 103 -8.72 9.85 -5.72
C LEU A 103 -7.34 10.26 -6.28
N LEU A 104 -7.01 9.86 -7.50
CA LEU A 104 -5.77 10.23 -8.20
C LEU A 104 -5.89 11.49 -9.06
N ALA A 105 -7.06 12.11 -9.14
CA ALA A 105 -7.30 13.26 -9.98
C ALA A 105 -6.64 14.56 -9.44
N PRO A 106 -6.38 15.57 -10.30
CA PRO A 106 -5.63 16.77 -9.93
C PRO A 106 -6.18 17.55 -8.72
N ASN A 107 -7.51 17.71 -8.61
CA ASN A 107 -8.13 18.46 -7.52
C ASN A 107 -8.33 17.61 -6.24
N CYS A 108 -7.93 16.34 -6.28
CA CYS A 108 -8.12 15.38 -5.20
C CYS A 108 -6.79 14.94 -4.55
N LYS A 109 -5.69 15.65 -4.83
CA LYS A 109 -4.35 15.29 -4.33
C LYS A 109 -4.29 15.16 -2.81
N THR A 110 -4.98 16.01 -2.08
CA THR A 110 -5.05 16.01 -0.61
C THR A 110 -5.97 14.95 -0.04
N ALA A 111 -6.82 14.32 -0.87
CA ALA A 111 -7.75 13.30 -0.40
C ALA A 111 -6.97 12.15 0.24
N GLN A 112 -7.42 11.78 1.42
CA GLN A 112 -6.85 10.79 2.29
C GLN A 112 -7.71 9.53 2.34
N TRP A 113 -9.00 9.67 2.05
CA TRP A 113 -10.00 8.62 2.14
C TRP A 113 -10.91 8.62 0.92
N GLY A 114 -11.39 7.43 0.57
CA GLY A 114 -12.48 7.23 -0.37
C GLY A 114 -13.53 6.31 0.24
N ILE A 115 -14.80 6.63 0.09
CA ILE A 115 -15.92 5.76 0.44
C ILE A 115 -16.66 5.38 -0.84
N MET A 116 -17.07 4.12 -0.91
CA MET A 116 -18.06 3.64 -1.86
C MET A 116 -19.26 3.11 -1.08
N THR A 117 -20.48 3.48 -1.48
CA THR A 117 -21.70 2.95 -0.88
C THR A 117 -22.86 2.91 -1.87
N ASN A 118 -23.84 2.06 -1.64
CA ASN A 118 -25.13 2.08 -2.34
C ASN A 118 -26.33 2.19 -1.38
N GLY A 119 -26.10 2.51 -0.12
CA GLY A 119 -27.13 2.47 0.92
C GLY A 119 -27.42 1.08 1.50
N ASN A 120 -26.95 -0.02 0.88
CA ASN A 120 -26.99 -1.37 1.48
C ASN A 120 -25.60 -1.81 1.96
N HIS A 121 -24.57 -1.43 1.21
CA HIS A 121 -23.17 -1.76 1.48
C HIS A 121 -22.32 -0.50 1.58
N VAL A 122 -21.20 -0.60 2.28
CA VAL A 122 -20.20 0.46 2.40
C VAL A 122 -18.79 -0.12 2.46
N GLN A 123 -17.84 0.53 1.80
CA GLN A 123 -16.42 0.21 1.92
C GLN A 123 -15.57 1.47 2.02
N LEU A 124 -14.56 1.41 2.91
CA LEU A 124 -13.59 2.48 3.12
C LEU A 124 -12.24 2.13 2.49
N PHE A 125 -11.68 3.10 1.77
CA PHE A 125 -10.37 3.04 1.14
C PHE A 125 -9.45 4.12 1.69
N ARG A 126 -8.23 3.75 2.04
CA ARG A 126 -7.15 4.69 2.38
C ARG A 126 -6.40 5.07 1.11
N LYS A 127 -6.09 6.36 0.96
CA LYS A 127 -5.12 6.87 -0.01
C LYS A 127 -3.86 7.34 0.70
N HIS A 128 -2.70 6.88 0.23
CA HIS A 128 -1.39 7.37 0.64
C HIS A 128 -0.52 7.64 -0.60
N GLY A 129 -0.44 8.91 -1.00
CA GLY A 129 0.17 9.29 -2.28
C GLY A 129 -0.57 8.64 -3.45
N LYS A 130 0.10 7.76 -4.21
CA LYS A 130 -0.52 6.99 -5.30
C LYS A 130 -1.16 5.68 -4.87
N VAL A 131 -0.87 5.20 -3.67
CA VAL A 131 -1.36 3.91 -3.19
C VAL A 131 -2.76 4.06 -2.63
N ILE A 132 -3.70 3.29 -3.16
CA ILE A 132 -5.09 3.25 -2.69
C ILE A 132 -5.45 1.80 -2.38
N PHE A 133 -5.87 1.54 -1.15
CA PHE A 133 -6.12 0.19 -0.65
C PHE A 133 -7.32 0.17 0.32
N PRO A 134 -8.09 -0.94 0.37
CA PRO A 134 -9.19 -1.07 1.31
C PRO A 134 -8.64 -1.17 2.73
N VAL A 135 -9.38 -0.59 3.68
CA VAL A 135 -9.13 -0.77 5.13
C VAL A 135 -10.32 -1.39 5.86
N THR A 136 -11.34 -1.77 5.10
CA THR A 136 -12.50 -2.59 5.48
C THR A 136 -12.83 -3.52 4.31
N LYS A 137 -13.49 -4.64 4.59
CA LYS A 137 -14.27 -5.37 3.58
C LYS A 137 -15.40 -4.48 3.03
N CYS A 138 -16.08 -4.95 1.99
CA CYS A 138 -17.40 -4.40 1.65
C CYS A 138 -18.40 -4.88 2.72
N LEU A 139 -18.76 -3.99 3.65
CA LEU A 139 -19.61 -4.29 4.79
C LEU A 139 -21.06 -3.95 4.46
N GLU A 140 -22.01 -4.60 5.11
CA GLU A 140 -23.38 -4.09 5.19
C GLU A 140 -23.36 -2.72 5.89
N LEU A 141 -24.14 -1.78 5.36
CA LEU A 141 -24.26 -0.44 5.92
C LEU A 141 -25.23 -0.47 7.11
N ASN A 142 -24.73 -0.14 8.29
CA ASN A 142 -25.48 -0.04 9.54
C ASN A 142 -24.72 0.89 10.52
N ASP A 143 -25.26 1.11 11.72
CA ASP A 143 -24.64 2.01 12.70
C ASP A 143 -23.22 1.53 13.10
N ASP A 144 -22.99 0.22 13.26
CA ASP A 144 -21.70 -0.34 13.64
C ASP A 144 -20.64 -0.19 12.55
N SER A 145 -20.99 -0.46 11.29
CA SER A 145 -20.07 -0.31 10.17
C SER A 145 -19.72 1.16 9.92
N LEU A 146 -20.66 2.09 10.14
CA LEU A 146 -20.37 3.52 10.11
C LEU A 146 -19.48 3.97 11.26
N GLU A 147 -19.70 3.50 12.48
CA GLU A 147 -18.82 3.85 13.61
C GLU A 147 -17.40 3.31 13.40
N LEU A 148 -17.25 2.11 12.83
CA LEU A 148 -15.94 1.58 12.43
C LEU A 148 -15.25 2.47 11.39
N ILE A 149 -15.99 2.91 10.36
CA ILE A 149 -15.47 3.80 9.31
C ILE A 149 -15.08 5.15 9.90
N ARG A 150 -15.95 5.75 10.71
CA ARG A 150 -15.69 6.98 11.44
C ARG A 150 -14.41 6.86 12.27
N SER A 151 -14.29 5.83 13.08
CA SER A 151 -13.13 5.59 13.93
C SER A 151 -11.82 5.50 13.12
N LYS A 152 -11.84 4.83 11.95
CA LYS A 152 -10.67 4.77 11.05
C LYS A 152 -10.31 6.12 10.44
N ILE A 153 -11.31 6.91 10.05
CA ILE A 153 -11.10 8.26 9.50
C ILE A 153 -10.55 9.20 10.57
N HIS A 154 -11.09 9.18 11.79
CA HIS A 154 -10.61 10.02 12.88
C HIS A 154 -9.21 9.62 13.38
N ASN A 155 -8.91 8.33 13.41
CA ASN A 155 -7.60 7.80 13.81
C ASN A 155 -6.70 7.55 12.60
N THR A 156 -6.68 8.49 11.66
CA THR A 156 -5.89 8.36 10.43
C THR A 156 -4.40 8.21 10.77
N THR A 157 -3.79 7.11 10.35
CA THR A 157 -2.35 6.91 10.45
C THR A 157 -1.61 7.66 9.35
N ARG A 158 -0.38 8.06 9.66
CA ARG A 158 0.52 8.76 8.74
C ARG A 158 1.23 7.78 7.81
N ALA A 159 1.68 6.65 8.34
CA ALA A 159 2.52 5.71 7.60
C ALA A 159 1.73 4.87 6.60
N LEU A 160 2.37 4.59 5.47
CA LEU A 160 2.11 3.41 4.64
C LEU A 160 3.13 2.31 4.98
N THR A 161 2.65 1.15 5.42
CA THR A 161 3.49 -0.02 5.69
C THR A 161 3.60 -0.88 4.44
N VAL A 162 4.81 -1.12 3.96
CA VAL A 162 5.08 -1.81 2.69
C VAL A 162 5.98 -3.02 2.96
N ALA A 163 5.50 -4.22 2.67
CA ALA A 163 6.36 -5.40 2.60
C ALA A 163 7.00 -5.48 1.22
N VAL A 164 8.32 -5.61 1.16
CA VAL A 164 9.04 -5.91 -0.09
C VAL A 164 9.22 -7.42 -0.15
N TYR A 165 8.47 -8.08 -1.03
CA TYR A 165 8.39 -9.55 -1.03
C TYR A 165 8.39 -10.16 -2.44
N ASN A 166 9.10 -11.28 -2.54
CA ASN A 166 8.97 -12.26 -3.60
C ASN A 166 9.45 -13.59 -3.02
N ASN A 167 8.75 -14.68 -3.34
CA ASN A 167 9.09 -16.03 -2.91
C ASN A 167 10.49 -16.47 -3.39
N LYS A 168 11.07 -15.77 -4.38
CA LYS A 168 12.42 -16.00 -4.89
C LYS A 168 13.50 -15.12 -4.23
N GLY A 169 14.65 -15.72 -3.92
CA GLY A 169 15.87 -15.00 -3.54
C GLY A 169 16.50 -14.23 -4.72
N GLY A 170 17.31 -13.21 -4.44
CA GLY A 170 18.11 -12.53 -5.47
C GLY A 170 17.33 -11.66 -6.48
N VAL A 171 16.05 -11.35 -6.23
CA VAL A 171 15.27 -10.39 -7.06
C VAL A 171 15.51 -8.92 -6.67
N GLY A 172 16.41 -8.66 -5.72
CA GLY A 172 16.78 -7.32 -5.24
C GLY A 172 15.75 -6.69 -4.29
N LYS A 173 15.16 -7.47 -3.39
CA LYS A 173 14.27 -7.00 -2.31
C LYS A 173 14.99 -5.99 -1.41
N THR A 174 16.05 -6.43 -0.74
CA THR A 174 16.91 -5.62 0.13
C THR A 174 17.44 -4.37 -0.54
N THR A 175 18.02 -4.51 -1.74
CA THR A 175 18.54 -3.39 -2.51
C THR A 175 17.45 -2.37 -2.82
N THR A 176 16.24 -2.83 -3.15
CA THR A 176 15.07 -1.96 -3.35
C THR A 176 14.66 -1.28 -2.06
N THR A 177 14.54 -2.01 -0.96
CA THR A 177 14.17 -1.48 0.37
C THR A 177 15.09 -0.33 0.78
N ILE A 178 16.40 -0.54 0.73
CA ILE A 178 17.41 0.45 1.13
C ILE A 178 17.33 1.71 0.25
N ASN A 179 17.36 1.54 -1.07
CA ASN A 179 17.43 2.68 -1.97
C ASN A 179 16.11 3.43 -2.09
N LEU A 180 14.97 2.73 -1.98
CA LEU A 180 13.66 3.38 -1.90
C LEU A 180 13.56 4.21 -0.62
N ALA A 181 13.98 3.68 0.53
CA ALA A 181 14.02 4.45 1.78
C ALA A 181 14.93 5.68 1.68
N ALA A 182 16.12 5.49 1.11
CA ALA A 182 17.06 6.59 0.89
C ALA A 182 16.44 7.68 0.00
N TYR A 183 15.76 7.31 -1.09
CA TYR A 183 15.11 8.26 -1.99
C TYR A 183 13.90 8.96 -1.32
N LEU A 184 13.07 8.24 -0.59
CA LEU A 184 11.95 8.82 0.14
C LEU A 184 12.45 9.81 1.21
N SER A 185 13.54 9.49 1.91
CA SER A 185 14.23 10.42 2.83
C SER A 185 14.76 11.67 2.11
N LEU A 186 15.26 11.54 0.85
CA LEU A 186 15.61 12.73 0.03
C LEU A 186 14.43 13.67 -0.24
N MET A 187 13.21 13.13 -0.24
CA MET A 187 11.95 13.86 -0.46
C MET A 187 11.30 14.26 0.87
N ASP A 188 12.10 14.39 1.93
CA ASP A 188 11.71 14.81 3.28
C ASP A 188 10.64 13.90 3.94
N LYS A 189 10.59 12.62 3.52
CA LYS A 189 9.74 11.62 4.15
C LYS A 189 10.45 10.99 5.35
N LYS A 190 9.73 10.82 6.45
CA LYS A 190 10.18 10.02 7.58
C LYS A 190 10.02 8.54 7.24
N VAL A 191 11.13 7.81 7.15
CA VAL A 191 11.14 6.40 6.77
C VAL A 191 11.72 5.54 7.88
N LEU A 192 11.04 4.44 8.19
CA LEU A 192 11.54 3.32 8.97
C LEU A 192 11.72 2.13 8.04
N ILE A 193 12.87 1.47 8.09
CA ILE A 193 13.06 0.16 7.43
C ILE A 193 13.37 -0.92 8.45
N ILE A 194 12.92 -2.14 8.17
CA ILE A 194 13.05 -3.28 9.06
C ILE A 194 13.70 -4.43 8.29
N ASP A 195 14.82 -4.92 8.79
CA ASP A 195 15.43 -6.16 8.30
C ASP A 195 14.72 -7.35 8.95
N PHE A 196 13.73 -7.90 8.26
CA PHE A 196 12.98 -9.08 8.70
C PHE A 196 13.39 -10.35 7.93
N ASP A 197 14.59 -10.33 7.32
CA ASP A 197 15.27 -11.50 6.73
C ASP A 197 16.49 -11.91 7.56
N HIS A 198 16.22 -12.48 8.74
CA HIS A 198 17.22 -12.96 9.69
C HIS A 198 18.17 -14.04 9.12
N ASN A 199 17.85 -14.67 7.99
CA ASN A 199 18.70 -15.67 7.36
C ASN A 199 19.89 -15.05 6.60
N GLN A 200 19.69 -13.91 5.96
CA GLN A 200 20.71 -13.25 5.13
C GLN A 200 21.29 -12.02 5.81
N GLN A 201 20.46 -11.26 6.53
CA GLN A 201 20.88 -10.03 7.23
C GLN A 201 21.50 -9.01 6.26
N ASP A 202 21.14 -9.11 4.98
CA ASP A 202 21.74 -8.35 3.89
C ASP A 202 21.45 -6.87 4.06
N LEU A 203 20.27 -6.50 4.58
CA LEU A 203 19.91 -5.10 4.79
C LEU A 203 20.84 -4.48 5.82
N THR A 204 20.93 -5.12 6.99
CA THR A 204 21.77 -4.66 8.11
C THR A 204 23.24 -4.55 7.69
N SER A 205 23.75 -5.58 7.03
CA SER A 205 25.14 -5.65 6.57
C SER A 205 25.46 -4.60 5.50
N SER A 206 24.57 -4.41 4.52
CA SER A 206 24.69 -3.42 3.44
C SER A 206 24.67 -1.98 3.95
N MET A 207 24.15 -1.76 5.15
CA MET A 207 24.09 -0.45 5.80
C MET A 207 25.23 -0.23 6.80
N GLY A 208 26.12 -1.21 6.99
CA GLY A 208 27.21 -1.12 7.96
C GLY A 208 26.76 -1.09 9.43
N LEU A 209 25.53 -1.53 9.71
CA LEU A 209 24.97 -1.54 11.05
C LEU A 209 25.31 -2.85 11.77
N LYS A 210 25.29 -2.79 13.11
CA LYS A 210 25.39 -4.01 13.93
C LYS A 210 24.02 -4.67 14.02
N THR A 211 24.01 -5.99 13.97
CA THR A 211 22.83 -6.80 14.29
C THR A 211 22.46 -6.64 15.77
N ILE A 212 21.20 -6.96 16.07
CA ILE A 212 20.69 -6.98 17.44
C ILE A 212 20.76 -8.42 17.98
N ASP A 213 21.07 -8.56 19.27
CA ASP A 213 20.92 -9.82 20.00
C ASP A 213 19.64 -9.79 20.85
N LYS A 214 18.68 -10.66 20.53
CA LYS A 214 17.42 -10.86 21.28
C LYS A 214 16.61 -9.58 21.45
N GLY A 215 16.57 -8.70 20.45
CA GLY A 215 15.76 -7.48 20.48
C GLY A 215 14.36 -7.70 19.93
N ILE A 216 14.26 -7.92 18.61
CA ILE A 216 12.99 -8.22 17.93
C ILE A 216 12.38 -9.48 18.53
N TYR A 217 13.19 -10.52 18.76
CA TYR A 217 12.75 -11.76 19.38
C TYR A 217 12.07 -11.53 20.74
N LYS A 218 12.66 -10.71 21.62
CA LYS A 218 12.03 -10.35 22.90
C LYS A 218 10.78 -9.52 22.67
N CYS A 219 10.80 -8.53 21.78
CA CYS A 219 9.63 -7.71 21.48
C CYS A 219 8.44 -8.53 20.98
N LEU A 220 8.70 -9.59 20.20
CA LEU A 220 7.67 -10.49 19.73
C LEU A 220 6.99 -11.28 20.87
N GLN A 221 7.69 -11.52 21.99
CA GLN A 221 7.16 -12.25 23.14
C GLN A 221 6.59 -11.36 24.24
N ASP A 222 7.20 -10.20 24.45
CA ASP A 222 6.86 -9.29 25.53
C ASP A 222 5.44 -8.73 25.34
N LYS A 223 4.70 -8.54 26.43
CA LYS A 223 3.41 -7.85 26.41
C LYS A 223 3.57 -6.33 26.27
N HIS A 224 4.69 -5.78 26.75
CA HIS A 224 5.01 -4.34 26.74
C HIS A 224 6.36 -4.06 26.06
N PRO A 225 6.49 -4.41 24.77
CA PRO A 225 7.74 -4.33 24.04
C PRO A 225 8.17 -2.88 23.81
N ASP A 226 9.45 -2.58 24.02
CA ASP A 226 10.07 -1.32 23.60
C ASP A 226 10.80 -1.50 22.26
N LEU A 227 10.04 -1.48 21.16
CA LEU A 227 10.62 -1.57 19.82
C LEU A 227 11.46 -0.32 19.49
N LYS A 228 11.21 0.82 20.14
CA LYS A 228 11.89 2.08 19.87
C LYS A 228 13.35 2.03 20.31
N ALA A 229 13.65 1.29 21.38
CA ALA A 229 15.01 1.00 21.81
C ALA A 229 15.86 0.23 20.77
N LEU A 230 15.21 -0.44 19.80
CA LEU A 230 15.90 -1.19 18.75
C LEU A 230 16.25 -0.35 17.51
N ILE A 231 15.78 0.91 17.46
CA ILE A 231 16.00 1.76 16.30
C ILE A 231 17.45 2.23 16.23
N SER A 232 18.09 1.91 15.12
CA SER A 232 19.39 2.42 14.73
C SER A 232 19.22 3.48 13.63
N PRO A 233 19.47 4.77 13.91
CA PRO A 233 19.33 5.82 12.91
C PRO A 233 20.48 5.74 11.89
N PHE A 234 20.15 5.60 10.61
CA PHE A 234 21.13 5.77 9.54
C PHE A 234 21.21 7.24 9.15
N LYS A 235 22.39 7.85 9.27
CA LYS A 235 22.62 9.27 8.99
C LYS A 235 23.77 9.45 8.00
N LEU A 236 23.58 10.32 7.02
CA LEU A 236 24.63 10.65 6.05
C LEU A 236 24.56 12.11 5.64
N LYS A 237 25.73 12.76 5.62
CA LYS A 237 25.93 14.09 5.02
C LYS A 237 26.23 13.93 3.54
N ILE A 238 25.36 14.45 2.68
CA ILE A 238 25.59 14.40 1.24
C ILE A 238 25.36 15.76 0.61
N LYS A 239 26.12 16.04 -0.46
CA LYS A 239 25.87 17.19 -1.31
C LYS A 239 24.69 16.89 -2.23
N PHE A 240 23.59 17.60 -2.05
CA PHE A 240 22.39 17.48 -2.86
C PHE A 240 22.05 18.82 -3.53
N LYS A 241 22.01 18.81 -4.87
CA LYS A 241 21.84 19.98 -5.77
C LYS A 241 22.97 21.03 -5.66
N SER A 242 23.16 21.64 -4.51
CA SER A 242 24.25 22.59 -4.23
C SER A 242 24.55 22.73 -2.74
N GLU A 243 23.78 22.08 -1.87
CA GLU A 243 23.87 22.18 -0.42
C GLU A 243 24.28 20.84 0.18
N THR A 244 25.08 20.87 1.24
CA THR A 244 25.29 19.70 2.09
C THR A 244 24.10 19.59 3.01
N ARG A 245 23.35 18.49 2.92
CA ARG A 245 22.20 18.20 3.79
C ARG A 245 22.44 16.92 4.57
N ASP A 246 21.95 16.92 5.80
CA ASP A 246 21.87 15.73 6.65
C ASP A 246 20.63 14.93 6.25
N PHE A 247 20.82 13.74 5.68
CA PHE A 247 19.72 12.80 5.45
C PHE A 247 19.71 11.71 6.50
N ARG A 248 18.51 11.31 6.87
CA ARG A 248 18.26 10.27 7.86
C ARG A 248 17.04 9.44 7.50
N PHE A 249 17.17 8.14 7.71
CA PHE A 249 16.05 7.25 7.95
C PHE A 249 16.42 6.29 9.07
N ASP A 250 15.42 5.71 9.70
CA ASP A 250 15.60 4.83 10.84
C ASP A 250 15.55 3.37 10.40
N VAL A 251 16.35 2.53 11.06
CA VAL A 251 16.49 1.10 10.74
C VAL A 251 16.22 0.30 12.00
N ILE A 252 15.45 -0.78 11.89
CA ILE A 252 15.47 -1.88 12.86
C ILE A 252 16.34 -2.98 12.22
N PRO A 253 17.59 -3.17 12.70
CA PRO A 253 18.51 -4.19 12.20
C PRO A 253 17.99 -5.61 12.40
N ALA A 254 18.61 -6.56 11.71
CA ALA A 254 18.34 -7.98 11.86
C ALA A 254 18.66 -8.44 13.28
N ASP A 255 17.80 -9.30 13.82
CA ASP A 255 18.01 -9.96 15.10
C ASP A 255 18.52 -11.38 14.86
N THR A 256 19.78 -11.63 15.21
CA THR A 256 20.42 -12.93 14.99
C THR A 256 19.76 -14.05 15.79
N SER A 257 19.14 -13.71 16.93
CA SER A 257 18.50 -14.71 17.79
C SER A 257 17.25 -15.34 17.14
N LEU A 258 16.63 -14.66 16.17
CA LEU A 258 15.51 -15.22 15.40
C LEU A 258 15.94 -16.47 14.61
N LEU A 259 17.20 -16.54 14.20
CA LEU A 259 17.79 -17.71 13.57
C LEU A 259 18.09 -18.81 14.60
N ASP A 260 18.69 -18.44 15.74
CA ASP A 260 19.14 -19.37 16.78
C ASP A 260 18.00 -20.17 17.43
N PHE A 261 16.84 -19.53 17.64
CA PHE A 261 15.70 -20.18 18.31
C PHE A 261 14.87 -21.08 17.39
N GLY A 262 15.03 -20.94 16.08
CA GLY A 262 14.26 -21.68 15.08
C GLY A 262 12.80 -21.25 14.96
N GLU A 263 12.26 -21.38 13.75
CA GLU A 263 10.90 -20.95 13.42
C GLU A 263 9.83 -21.69 14.23
N GLU A 264 9.97 -23.01 14.41
CA GLU A 264 8.97 -23.83 15.13
C GLU A 264 8.79 -23.40 16.58
N ARG A 265 9.87 -23.02 17.26
CA ARG A 265 9.79 -22.52 18.63
C ARG A 265 9.10 -21.17 18.68
N ILE A 266 9.39 -20.28 17.74
CA ILE A 266 8.76 -18.96 17.68
C ILE A 266 7.24 -19.09 17.48
N ARG A 267 6.80 -20.00 16.61
CA ARG A 267 5.38 -20.24 16.32
C ARG A 267 4.56 -20.72 17.53
N GLN A 268 5.19 -21.35 18.52
CA GLN A 268 4.51 -21.78 19.74
C GLN A 268 4.05 -20.61 20.62
N TYR A 269 4.76 -19.48 20.57
CA TYR A 269 4.52 -18.36 21.49
C TYR A 269 4.11 -17.06 20.77
N VAL A 270 4.45 -16.92 19.49
CA VAL A 270 4.25 -15.69 18.73
C VAL A 270 3.20 -15.89 17.63
N ARG A 271 2.15 -15.06 17.68
CA ARG A 271 1.11 -15.02 16.64
C ARG A 271 1.58 -14.24 15.43
N ILE A 272 1.08 -14.59 14.25
CA ILE A 272 1.48 -13.97 12.98
C ILE A 272 1.26 -12.44 12.95
N ARG A 273 0.21 -11.98 13.62
CA ARG A 273 -0.15 -10.55 13.76
C ARG A 273 0.77 -9.74 14.66
N ARG A 274 1.72 -10.36 15.36
CA ARG A 274 2.50 -9.69 16.40
C ARG A 274 3.30 -8.52 15.83
N LEU A 275 3.96 -8.69 14.69
CA LEU A 275 4.71 -7.61 14.04
C LEU A 275 3.82 -6.40 13.75
N GLN A 276 2.60 -6.61 13.23
CA GLN A 276 1.63 -5.53 13.00
C GLN A 276 1.34 -4.73 14.29
N GLN A 277 1.15 -5.42 15.42
CA GLN A 277 0.90 -4.78 16.70
C GLN A 277 2.11 -3.98 17.20
N LEU A 278 3.32 -4.49 16.98
CA LEU A 278 4.57 -3.80 17.31
C LEU A 278 4.74 -2.51 16.50
N LEU A 279 4.30 -2.51 15.24
CA LEU A 279 4.45 -1.36 14.35
C LEU A 279 3.35 -0.29 14.51
N LYS A 280 2.19 -0.65 15.08
CA LYS A 280 1.05 0.27 15.24
C LYS A 280 1.41 1.63 15.87
N PRO A 281 2.22 1.72 16.96
CA PRO A 281 2.64 3.01 17.53
C PRO A 281 3.49 3.86 16.58
N PHE A 282 4.23 3.23 15.68
CA PHE A 282 5.12 3.90 14.72
C PHE A 282 4.36 4.45 13.52
N CYS A 283 3.13 4.00 13.27
CA CYS A 283 2.33 4.46 12.14
C CYS A 283 1.93 5.96 12.21
N SER A 284 2.08 6.61 13.36
CA SER A 284 1.92 8.08 13.50
C SER A 284 3.25 8.84 13.37
N GLU A 285 4.38 8.18 13.59
CA GLU A 285 5.71 8.81 13.60
C GLU A 285 6.35 8.88 12.19
N TYR A 286 6.01 7.94 11.31
CA TYR A 286 6.61 7.79 9.98
C TYR A 286 5.62 8.04 8.83
N ASP A 287 6.15 8.39 7.66
CA ASP A 287 5.41 8.43 6.38
C ASP A 287 5.44 7.05 5.69
N TYR A 288 6.54 6.31 5.84
CA TYR A 288 6.70 4.98 5.26
C TYR A 288 7.38 4.04 6.25
N ILE A 289 6.88 2.81 6.35
CA ILE A 289 7.53 1.70 7.04
C ILE A 289 7.79 0.61 5.99
N LEU A 290 9.04 0.31 5.68
CA LEU A 290 9.40 -0.73 4.70
C LEU A 290 9.91 -1.98 5.41
N ILE A 291 9.31 -3.13 5.12
CA ILE A 291 9.71 -4.41 5.70
C ILE A 291 10.44 -5.20 4.63
N ASP A 292 11.75 -5.44 4.82
CA ASP A 292 12.51 -6.36 3.99
C ASP A 292 12.21 -7.79 4.45
N SER A 293 11.42 -8.50 3.66
CA SER A 293 10.97 -9.85 4.01
C SER A 293 11.97 -10.89 3.52
N SER A 294 12.12 -11.97 4.29
CA SER A 294 12.77 -13.19 3.81
C SER A 294 12.12 -13.69 2.52
N PRO A 295 12.89 -14.35 1.62
CA PRO A 295 12.28 -15.19 0.60
C PRO A 295 11.45 -16.30 1.28
N ASN A 296 10.70 -17.08 0.49
CA ASN A 296 9.92 -18.24 0.96
C ASN A 296 8.57 -17.84 1.58
N TRP A 297 7.60 -18.77 1.62
CA TRP A 297 6.32 -18.61 2.33
C TRP A 297 6.34 -19.33 3.69
N ARG A 298 6.87 -18.64 4.71
CA ARG A 298 7.06 -19.16 6.08
C ARG A 298 6.65 -18.12 7.12
N PHE A 299 6.80 -18.39 8.41
CA PHE A 299 6.33 -17.52 9.50
C PHE A 299 6.75 -16.06 9.34
N PHE A 300 8.03 -15.79 9.07
CA PHE A 300 8.54 -14.42 9.02
C PHE A 300 8.02 -13.64 7.81
N SER A 301 8.03 -14.23 6.61
CA SER A 301 7.45 -13.59 5.44
C SER A 301 5.94 -13.43 5.55
N ARG A 302 5.24 -14.42 6.11
CA ARG A 302 3.81 -14.31 6.44
C ARG A 302 3.55 -13.17 7.44
N SER A 303 4.38 -13.00 8.46
CA SER A 303 4.21 -11.95 9.47
C SER A 303 4.53 -10.57 8.91
N ALA A 304 5.52 -10.46 8.02
CA ALA A 304 5.80 -9.25 7.25
C ALA A 304 4.61 -8.83 6.38
N LEU A 305 4.03 -9.77 5.62
CA LEU A 305 2.84 -9.50 4.81
C LEU A 305 1.62 -9.17 5.67
N TYR A 306 1.43 -9.87 6.79
CA TYR A 306 0.34 -9.57 7.74
C TYR A 306 0.46 -8.16 8.30
N ALA A 307 1.68 -7.66 8.54
CA ALA A 307 1.91 -6.31 9.05
C ALA A 307 1.74 -5.20 8.01
N ALA A 308 1.81 -5.51 6.71
CA ALA A 308 1.83 -4.52 5.65
C ALA A 308 0.45 -4.05 5.20
N ASP A 309 0.37 -2.82 4.70
CA ASP A 309 -0.81 -2.31 3.98
C ASP A 309 -0.76 -2.74 2.51
N VAL A 310 0.44 -2.78 1.93
CA VAL A 310 0.67 -3.22 0.55
C VAL A 310 1.95 -4.02 0.41
N VAL A 311 2.01 -4.83 -0.65
CA VAL A 311 3.19 -5.64 -1.00
C VAL A 311 3.81 -5.13 -2.30
N LEU A 312 5.08 -4.71 -2.23
CA LEU A 312 5.89 -4.35 -3.40
C LEU A 312 6.63 -5.60 -3.89
N ILE A 313 6.46 -5.95 -5.17
CA ILE A 313 6.92 -7.24 -5.73
C ILE A 313 7.98 -7.01 -6.82
N PRO A 314 9.28 -6.94 -6.46
CA PRO A 314 10.35 -6.99 -7.44
C PRO A 314 10.42 -8.36 -8.10
N THR A 315 10.64 -8.42 -9.41
CA THR A 315 10.71 -9.66 -10.19
C THR A 315 11.86 -9.65 -11.19
N LYS A 316 12.31 -10.82 -11.64
CA LYS A 316 13.25 -10.96 -12.76
C LYS A 316 12.54 -11.47 -14.01
N HIS A 317 12.80 -10.82 -15.15
CA HIS A 317 12.21 -11.19 -16.43
C HIS A 317 12.86 -12.44 -17.07
N ASN A 318 14.12 -12.73 -16.73
CA ASN A 318 14.93 -13.76 -17.35
C ASN A 318 14.74 -15.16 -16.75
N ASN A 319 13.73 -15.34 -15.88
CA ASN A 319 13.51 -16.60 -15.20
C ASN A 319 12.01 -16.77 -14.90
N VAL A 320 11.39 -17.74 -15.58
CA VAL A 320 9.95 -18.02 -15.48
C VAL A 320 9.50 -18.29 -14.04
N PHE A 321 10.30 -19.01 -13.26
CA PHE A 321 10.00 -19.25 -11.85
C PHE A 321 9.90 -17.95 -11.03
N SER A 322 10.60 -16.88 -11.41
CA SER A 322 10.42 -15.58 -10.74
C SER A 322 9.04 -14.97 -10.99
N LEU A 323 8.46 -15.21 -12.16
CA LEU A 323 7.14 -14.72 -12.57
C LEU A 323 6.04 -15.58 -11.94
N GLU A 324 6.21 -16.90 -11.96
CA GLU A 324 5.31 -17.85 -11.30
C GLU A 324 5.27 -17.59 -9.79
N ASN A 325 6.41 -17.34 -9.15
CA ASN A 325 6.48 -16.99 -7.72
C ASN A 325 5.72 -15.69 -7.40
N ALA A 326 5.81 -14.69 -8.28
CA ALA A 326 5.04 -13.46 -8.12
C ALA A 326 3.53 -13.73 -8.30
N ALA A 327 3.15 -14.52 -9.31
CA ALA A 327 1.77 -14.92 -9.54
C ALA A 327 1.19 -15.67 -8.33
N THR A 328 1.91 -16.65 -7.78
CA THR A 328 1.51 -17.40 -6.57
C THR A 328 1.37 -16.47 -5.36
N ALA A 329 2.29 -15.53 -5.17
CA ALA A 329 2.19 -14.55 -4.09
C ALA A 329 0.89 -13.71 -4.20
N ILE A 330 0.54 -13.29 -5.41
CA ILE A 330 -0.64 -12.45 -5.68
C ILE A 330 -1.94 -13.24 -5.60
N LYS A 331 -2.00 -14.44 -6.17
CA LYS A 331 -3.25 -15.21 -6.28
C LYS A 331 -3.53 -16.11 -5.08
N THR A 332 -2.51 -16.43 -4.27
CA THR A 332 -2.62 -17.39 -3.16
C THR A 332 -2.23 -16.75 -1.83
N PHE A 333 -0.98 -16.33 -1.68
CA PHE A 333 -0.44 -15.94 -0.37
C PHE A 333 -1.07 -14.65 0.19
N ILE A 334 -1.24 -13.63 -0.66
CA ILE A 334 -1.86 -12.36 -0.25
C ILE A 334 -3.35 -12.55 0.11
N PRO A 335 -4.17 -13.25 -0.70
CA PRO A 335 -5.55 -13.60 -0.34
C PRO A 335 -5.68 -14.37 0.98
N GLU A 336 -4.78 -15.32 1.27
CA GLU A 336 -4.76 -16.02 2.57
C GLU A 336 -4.64 -15.02 3.74
N ILE A 337 -3.74 -14.05 3.65
CA ILE A 337 -3.55 -13.03 4.68
C ILE A 337 -4.76 -12.08 4.75
N GLN A 338 -5.34 -11.69 3.61
CA GLN A 338 -6.55 -10.86 3.58
C GLN A 338 -7.73 -11.55 4.28
N GLN A 339 -7.87 -12.87 4.10
CA GLN A 339 -8.87 -13.66 4.79
C GLN A 339 -8.63 -13.66 6.31
N GLU A 340 -7.39 -13.87 6.76
CA GLU A 340 -7.02 -13.84 8.18
C GLU A 340 -7.18 -12.45 8.82
N ARG A 341 -6.97 -11.37 8.07
CA ARG A 341 -7.08 -9.98 8.56
C ARG A 341 -8.51 -9.45 8.58
N GLY A 342 -9.31 -9.82 7.59
CA GLY A 342 -10.70 -9.39 7.49
C GLY A 342 -10.91 -7.94 7.05
N ASP A 343 -9.85 -7.20 6.69
CA ASP A 343 -9.90 -5.78 6.30
C ASP A 343 -9.55 -5.52 4.81
N GLY A 344 -9.24 -6.57 4.05
CA GLY A 344 -8.89 -6.49 2.62
C GLY A 344 -7.43 -6.16 2.33
N SER A 345 -6.59 -6.03 3.35
CA SER A 345 -5.14 -5.78 3.21
C SER A 345 -4.31 -7.00 3.65
N PRO A 346 -3.03 -7.12 3.23
CA PRO A 346 -2.33 -6.22 2.32
C PRO A 346 -2.84 -6.33 0.87
N VAL A 347 -2.56 -5.34 0.04
CA VAL A 347 -2.82 -5.41 -1.42
C VAL A 347 -1.50 -5.55 -2.18
N ALA A 348 -1.47 -6.43 -3.18
CA ALA A 348 -0.32 -6.51 -4.10
C ALA A 348 -0.26 -5.25 -4.98
N LEU A 349 0.89 -4.58 -5.00
CA LEU A 349 1.20 -3.60 -6.04
C LEU A 349 1.61 -4.32 -7.33
N PRO A 350 1.46 -3.69 -8.51
CA PRO A 350 1.94 -4.25 -9.75
C PRO A 350 3.42 -4.63 -9.69
N ILE A 351 3.79 -5.74 -10.32
CA ILE A 351 5.19 -6.16 -10.36
C ILE A 351 6.05 -5.13 -11.12
N PHE A 352 7.33 -5.14 -10.84
CA PHE A 352 8.32 -4.49 -11.71
C PHE A 352 9.51 -5.41 -11.94
N PHE A 353 10.19 -5.22 -13.06
CA PHE A 353 11.44 -5.90 -13.34
C PHE A 353 12.59 -5.20 -12.67
N ASN A 354 13.36 -5.94 -11.88
CA ASN A 354 14.51 -5.42 -11.19
C ASN A 354 15.81 -6.03 -11.75
N GLY A 355 16.75 -5.16 -12.09
CA GLY A 355 18.16 -5.48 -12.04
C GLY A 355 18.79 -6.05 -13.31
N GLU A 356 18.13 -6.03 -14.48
CA GLU A 356 18.73 -6.51 -15.75
C GLU A 356 18.19 -5.73 -16.97
N LYS A 357 19.09 -5.32 -17.89
CA LYS A 357 18.67 -4.81 -19.20
C LYS A 357 17.96 -5.93 -19.94
N ILE A 358 16.78 -5.63 -20.49
CA ILE A 358 15.99 -6.58 -21.25
C ILE A 358 16.18 -6.32 -22.75
N THR A 359 16.62 -7.34 -23.48
CA THR A 359 16.60 -7.32 -24.95
C THR A 359 15.18 -7.51 -25.46
N ASP A 360 14.90 -7.13 -26.71
CA ASP A 360 13.56 -7.32 -27.29
C ASP A 360 13.15 -8.80 -27.33
N SER A 361 14.08 -9.71 -27.62
CA SER A 361 13.83 -11.15 -27.57
C SER A 361 13.46 -11.63 -26.16
N GLN A 362 14.20 -11.20 -25.13
CA GLN A 362 13.87 -11.52 -23.74
C GLN A 362 12.52 -10.92 -23.32
N LYS A 363 12.19 -9.72 -23.80
CA LYS A 363 10.91 -9.07 -23.56
C LYS A 363 9.76 -9.88 -24.15
N GLN A 364 9.88 -10.33 -25.39
CA GLN A 364 8.88 -11.20 -26.03
C GLN A 364 8.73 -12.54 -25.31
N SER A 365 9.83 -13.16 -24.86
CA SER A 365 9.80 -14.41 -24.10
C SER A 365 9.14 -14.23 -22.73
N ALA A 366 9.48 -13.15 -22.01
CA ALA A 366 8.82 -12.82 -20.75
C ALA A 366 7.32 -12.54 -20.95
N GLN A 367 6.94 -11.80 -22.00
CA GLN A 367 5.54 -11.52 -22.31
C GLN A 367 4.74 -12.78 -22.61
N ARG A 368 5.30 -13.74 -23.36
CA ARG A 368 4.67 -15.04 -23.61
C ARG A 368 4.44 -15.82 -22.32
N ALA A 369 5.48 -15.94 -21.49
CA ALA A 369 5.37 -16.63 -20.20
C ALA A 369 4.33 -15.96 -19.27
N ILE A 370 4.31 -14.62 -19.21
CA ILE A 370 3.31 -13.89 -18.42
C ILE A 370 1.90 -14.13 -18.97
N GLN A 371 1.72 -14.14 -20.28
CA GLN A 371 0.42 -14.40 -20.89
C GLN A 371 -0.09 -15.81 -20.55
N GLU A 372 0.78 -16.82 -20.63
CA GLU A 372 0.48 -18.20 -20.22
C GLU A 372 0.07 -18.27 -18.73
N ILE A 373 0.80 -17.58 -17.85
CA ILE A 373 0.48 -17.50 -16.41
C ILE A 373 -0.89 -16.86 -16.19
N ILE A 374 -1.18 -15.74 -16.87
CA ILE A 374 -2.46 -15.03 -16.76
C ILE A 374 -3.61 -15.92 -17.25
N ASP A 375 -3.46 -16.55 -18.41
CA ASP A 375 -4.51 -17.37 -19.02
C ASP A 375 -4.80 -18.63 -18.20
N THR A 376 -3.75 -19.28 -17.72
CA THR A 376 -3.85 -20.43 -16.81
C THR A 376 -4.59 -20.04 -15.53
N THR A 377 -4.17 -18.93 -14.89
CA THR A 377 -4.77 -18.46 -13.64
C THR A 377 -6.23 -18.02 -13.82
N LYS A 378 -6.58 -17.40 -14.96
CA LYS A 378 -7.97 -17.07 -15.29
C LYS A 378 -8.83 -18.32 -15.47
N LYS A 379 -8.29 -19.35 -16.12
CA LYS A 379 -9.01 -20.58 -16.42
C LYS A 379 -9.24 -21.41 -15.15
N GLU A 380 -8.18 -21.62 -14.38
CA GLU A 380 -8.11 -22.55 -13.25
C GLU A 380 -8.58 -21.90 -11.94
N ASP A 381 -8.02 -20.74 -11.58
CA ASP A 381 -8.28 -20.08 -10.29
C ASP A 381 -9.41 -19.04 -10.35
N LYS A 382 -9.96 -18.75 -11.54
CA LYS A 382 -10.92 -17.65 -11.78
C LYS A 382 -10.40 -16.28 -11.32
N PHE A 383 -9.09 -16.10 -11.31
CA PHE A 383 -8.43 -14.88 -10.86
C PHE A 383 -7.73 -14.17 -12.01
N ASP A 384 -7.88 -12.85 -12.12
CA ASP A 384 -7.23 -12.06 -13.18
C ASP A 384 -5.94 -11.41 -12.68
N LEU A 385 -4.80 -11.94 -13.14
CA LEU A 385 -3.48 -11.38 -12.84
C LEU A 385 -3.09 -10.17 -13.71
N THR A 386 -3.87 -9.85 -14.74
CA THR A 386 -3.57 -8.77 -15.71
C THR A 386 -3.30 -7.42 -15.04
N PRO A 387 -4.07 -6.96 -14.03
CA PRO A 387 -3.82 -5.67 -13.38
C PRO A 387 -2.48 -5.59 -12.63
N TYR A 388 -1.92 -6.73 -12.22
CA TYR A 388 -0.68 -6.80 -11.46
C TYR A 388 0.55 -6.94 -12.35
N PHE A 389 0.41 -7.59 -13.51
CA PHE A 389 1.48 -7.72 -14.49
C PHE A 389 1.49 -6.56 -15.49
N TYR A 390 0.33 -6.12 -15.94
CA TYR A 390 0.15 -5.08 -16.94
C TYR A 390 -0.80 -3.98 -16.41
N PRO A 391 -0.34 -3.13 -15.48
CA PRO A 391 -1.21 -2.18 -14.78
C PRO A 391 -1.85 -1.12 -15.68
N LYS A 392 -1.30 -0.91 -16.89
CA LYS A 392 -1.82 0.04 -17.90
C LYS A 392 -2.69 -0.64 -18.96
N TYR A 393 -2.87 -1.96 -18.88
CA TYR A 393 -3.66 -2.72 -19.84
C TYR A 393 -5.14 -2.33 -19.79
N THR A 394 -5.70 -2.06 -20.96
CA THR A 394 -7.13 -1.93 -21.20
C THR A 394 -7.47 -2.61 -22.52
N SER A 395 -8.73 -2.99 -22.71
CA SER A 395 -9.19 -3.56 -23.99
C SER A 395 -8.90 -2.63 -25.18
N ALA A 396 -8.91 -1.31 -24.96
CA ALA A 396 -8.64 -0.30 -25.97
C ALA A 396 -7.14 -0.10 -26.27
N LYS A 397 -6.27 -0.04 -25.26
CA LYS A 397 -4.84 0.30 -25.43
C LYS A 397 -3.91 -0.91 -25.49
N LYS A 398 -4.32 -2.05 -24.93
CA LYS A 398 -3.53 -3.29 -24.82
C LYS A 398 -2.07 -3.06 -24.37
N ASP A 399 -1.86 -2.15 -23.43
CA ASP A 399 -0.52 -1.79 -22.94
C ASP A 399 0.05 -2.91 -22.07
N LEU A 400 1.08 -3.61 -22.57
CA LEU A 400 1.80 -4.69 -21.89
C LEU A 400 3.10 -4.20 -21.23
N HIS A 401 3.22 -2.90 -20.96
CA HIS A 401 4.39 -2.34 -20.30
C HIS A 401 4.46 -2.74 -18.82
N ILE A 402 5.66 -3.14 -18.41
CA ILE A 402 6.02 -3.42 -17.02
C ILE A 402 7.13 -2.45 -16.64
N PHE A 403 6.97 -1.74 -15.51
CA PHE A 403 8.01 -0.86 -15.00
C PHE A 403 9.32 -1.64 -14.82
N THR A 404 10.45 -1.05 -15.19
CA THR A 404 11.76 -1.72 -15.14
C THR A 404 12.77 -0.82 -14.44
N LEU A 405 13.38 -1.34 -13.38
CA LEU A 405 14.54 -0.76 -12.71
C LEU A 405 15.82 -1.33 -13.34
N PRO A 406 16.64 -0.53 -14.05
CA PRO A 406 17.79 -1.05 -14.77
C PRO A 406 18.87 -1.62 -13.86
N SER A 407 19.60 -2.62 -14.35
CA SER A 407 20.87 -3.04 -13.72
C SER A 407 21.89 -1.92 -13.81
N TYR A 408 22.53 -1.60 -12.69
CA TYR A 408 23.54 -0.56 -12.66
C TYR A 408 24.69 -0.94 -11.73
N ALA A 409 25.91 -0.93 -12.26
CA ALA A 409 27.11 -1.35 -11.53
C ALA A 409 27.29 -0.59 -10.21
N ASN A 410 26.98 0.72 -10.19
CA ASN A 410 27.12 1.52 -8.96
C ASN A 410 26.03 1.19 -7.92
N ILE A 411 24.91 0.55 -8.30
CA ILE A 411 23.95 0.03 -7.32
C ILE A 411 24.53 -1.20 -6.61
N ALA A 412 25.20 -2.09 -7.34
CA ALA A 412 25.88 -3.25 -6.75
C ALA A 412 27.14 -2.82 -5.96
N GLY A 413 27.89 -1.84 -6.47
CA GLY A 413 29.08 -1.28 -5.84
C GLY A 413 28.81 -0.58 -4.51
N ALA A 414 27.67 0.12 -4.42
CA ALA A 414 27.24 0.87 -3.24
C ALA A 414 27.13 0.01 -1.95
N THR A 415 26.84 -1.28 -2.08
CA THR A 415 26.82 -2.22 -0.96
C THR A 415 28.19 -2.35 -0.29
N PHE A 416 29.28 -2.33 -1.06
CA PHE A 416 30.65 -2.38 -0.51
C PHE A 416 31.00 -1.12 0.27
N ASP A 417 30.48 0.02 -0.19
CA ASP A 417 30.68 1.32 0.47
C ASP A 417 29.78 1.53 1.70
N ARG A 418 28.82 0.61 1.93
CA ARG A 418 27.81 0.70 2.99
C ARG A 418 26.97 1.98 2.95
N ILE A 419 26.76 2.51 1.75
CA ILE A 419 26.02 3.75 1.50
C ILE A 419 25.01 3.49 0.40
N PRO A 420 23.72 3.83 0.56
CA PRO A 420 22.72 3.71 -0.51
C PRO A 420 23.16 4.36 -1.83
N ALA A 421 22.98 3.65 -2.95
CA ALA A 421 23.39 4.11 -4.28
C ALA A 421 22.72 5.44 -4.67
N VAL A 422 21.48 5.66 -4.23
CA VAL A 422 20.71 6.91 -4.41
C VAL A 422 21.46 8.16 -3.90
N TYR A 423 22.30 8.00 -2.89
CA TYR A 423 23.09 9.08 -2.33
C TYR A 423 24.38 9.34 -3.10
N LYS A 424 25.00 8.31 -3.66
CA LYS A 424 26.28 8.41 -4.38
C LYS A 424 26.13 8.74 -5.85
N ASP A 425 25.06 8.29 -6.48
CA ASP A 425 24.95 8.25 -7.94
C ASP A 425 23.64 8.88 -8.44
N LYS A 426 23.77 9.83 -9.38
CA LYS A 426 22.63 10.56 -9.96
C LYS A 426 21.74 9.64 -10.80
N THR A 427 22.31 8.67 -11.50
CA THR A 427 21.57 7.72 -12.33
C THR A 427 20.75 6.77 -11.46
N ALA A 428 21.36 6.19 -10.42
CA ALA A 428 20.64 5.38 -9.43
C ALA A 428 19.52 6.17 -8.77
N ARG A 429 19.78 7.43 -8.38
CA ARG A 429 18.76 8.34 -7.84
C ARG A 429 17.59 8.56 -8.81
N ASN A 430 17.86 8.74 -10.10
CA ASN A 430 16.80 8.92 -11.10
C ASN A 430 15.95 7.65 -11.25
N TYR A 431 16.56 6.47 -11.18
CA TYR A 431 15.83 5.19 -11.24
C TYR A 431 14.90 5.01 -10.04
N TYR A 432 15.39 5.27 -8.83
CA TYR A 432 14.54 5.20 -7.62
C TYR A 432 13.54 6.36 -7.53
N SER A 433 13.83 7.52 -8.14
CA SER A 433 12.82 8.56 -8.35
C SER A 433 11.67 8.08 -9.21
N ALA A 434 11.98 7.41 -10.32
CA ALA A 434 10.96 6.85 -11.20
C ALA A 434 10.15 5.75 -10.49
N LEU A 435 10.81 4.86 -9.74
CA LEU A 435 10.12 3.83 -8.94
C LEU A 435 9.20 4.46 -7.88
N ALA A 436 9.70 5.43 -7.11
CA ALA A 436 8.90 6.12 -6.11
C ALA A 436 7.71 6.84 -6.72
N LYS A 437 7.87 7.46 -7.90
CA LYS A 437 6.76 8.10 -8.64
C LYS A 437 5.82 7.10 -9.29
N GLU A 438 6.27 5.92 -9.68
CA GLU A 438 5.38 4.91 -10.27
C GLU A 438 4.40 4.40 -9.19
N TYR A 439 4.91 4.12 -7.98
CA TYR A 439 4.14 3.41 -6.96
C TYR A 439 3.63 4.25 -5.80
N PHE A 440 4.35 5.29 -5.38
CA PHE A 440 4.12 5.90 -4.06
C PHE A 440 3.84 7.40 -4.08
N LEU A 441 4.60 8.18 -4.84
CA LEU A 441 4.55 9.64 -4.85
C LEU A 441 3.65 10.13 -5.98
N GLN A 442 2.68 10.99 -5.64
CA GLN A 442 1.75 11.60 -6.60
C GLN A 442 2.32 12.90 -7.20
#